data_AF-A0A5C5CB59-F1
#
_entry.id   AF-A0A5C5CB59-F1
#
_cell.length_a   1.000
_cell.length_b   1.000
_cell.length_c   1.000
_cell.angle_alpha   90.00
_cell.angle_beta   90.00
_cell.angle_gamma   90.00
#
_symmetry.space_group_name_H-M   'P 1'
#
loop_
_entity.id
_entity.type
_entity.pdbx_description
1 polymer ?
#
loop_
_entity_poly.entity_id
_entity_poly.type
_entity_poly.pdbx_seq_one_letter_code
_entity_poly.pdbx_strand_id
1 'polypeptide(L)' 'MSATDKAANVQKSLKIHDQKLEAGPGGDLHQLAEDKTPVMTTAQGGPVSDDLNTLKVGARGPTLIEDFHFR' A
#
# COMPACT_ATOMS: atom_id res chain seq x y z
N MET A 1 -2.95 13.95 -27.78
CA MET A 1 -2.53 12.77 -27.00
C MET A 1 -2.10 13.28 -25.64
N SER A 2 -3.04 13.37 -24.70
CA SER A 2 -2.79 13.96 -23.39
C SER A 2 -1.91 13.01 -22.57
N ALA A 3 -0.72 13.48 -22.23
CA ALA A 3 0.00 12.98 -21.09
C ALA A 3 -0.86 13.25 -19.86
N THR A 4 -1.53 12.21 -19.36
CA THR A 4 -2.15 12.25 -18.05
C THR A 4 -1.00 12.33 -17.05
N ASP A 5 -0.84 13.48 -16.41
CA ASP A 5 0.07 13.65 -15.27
C ASP A 5 -0.26 12.58 -14.24
N LYS A 6 0.55 11.52 -14.26
CA LYS A 6 0.59 10.49 -13.22
C LYS A 6 1.10 11.23 -12.00
N ALA A 7 0.18 11.71 -11.16
CA ALA A 7 0.50 12.25 -9.84
C ALA A 7 1.35 11.18 -9.14
N ALA A 8 2.67 11.36 -9.19
CA ALA A 8 3.61 10.42 -8.67
C ALA A 8 3.35 10.38 -7.17
N ASN A 9 2.82 9.25 -6.71
CA ASN A 9 2.65 8.98 -5.30
C ASN A 9 4.06 9.05 -4.67
N VAL A 10 4.37 10.16 -4.00
CA VAL A 10 5.69 10.39 -3.43
C VAL A 10 5.80 9.55 -2.15
N GLN A 11 6.10 8.27 -2.31
CA GLN A 11 6.48 7.42 -1.20
C GLN A 11 7.82 7.91 -0.65
N LYS A 12 7.85 8.24 0.64
CA LYS A 12 9.05 8.72 1.31
C LYS A 12 9.71 7.58 2.07
N SER A 13 10.93 7.23 1.70
CA SER A 13 11.71 6.23 2.46
C SER A 13 12.10 6.79 3.83
N LEU A 14 11.80 6.05 4.89
CA LEU A 14 12.12 6.34 6.28
C LEU A 14 12.93 5.18 6.87
N LYS A 15 13.85 5.50 7.79
CA LYS A 15 14.56 4.49 8.58
C LYS A 15 14.06 4.59 10.02
N ILE A 16 13.44 3.53 10.52
CA ILE A 16 12.97 3.42 11.90
C ILE A 16 13.74 2.27 12.54
N HIS A 17 14.59 2.60 13.52
CA HIS A 17 15.54 1.65 14.12
C HIS A 17 16.41 0.95 13.04
N ASP A 18 16.27 -0.36 12.93
CA ASP A 18 16.95 -1.25 11.98
C ASP A 18 16.15 -1.50 10.69
N GLN A 19 14.92 -0.97 10.59
CA GLN A 19 14.03 -1.20 9.46
C GLN A 19 13.98 0.01 8.51
N LYS A 20 13.90 -0.29 7.21
CA LYS A 20 13.62 0.68 6.15
C LYS A 20 12.16 0.52 5.74
N LEU A 21 11.39 1.60 5.77
CA LEU A 21 9.96 1.63 5.48
C LEU A 21 9.64 2.74 4.49
N GLU A 22 8.52 2.61 3.78
CA GLU A 22 8.02 3.68 2.92
C GLU A 22 6.76 4.28 3.53
N ALA A 23 6.79 5.60 3.73
CA ALA A 23 5.63 6.37 4.14
C ALA A 23 4.80 6.75 2.91
N GLY A 24 3.51 6.39 2.93
CA GLY A 24 2.53 6.86 1.96
C GLY A 24 2.12 8.31 2.20
N PRO A 25 1.22 8.88 1.36
CA PRO A 25 0.80 10.28 1.44
C PRO A 25 0.16 10.67 2.79
N GLY A 26 -0.45 9.71 3.49
CA GLY A 26 -1.06 9.90 4.82
C GLY A 26 -0.09 9.77 5.98
N GLY A 27 1.17 9.38 5.72
CA GLY A 27 2.15 9.04 6.76
C GLY A 27 2.11 7.56 7.18
N ASP A 28 1.23 6.76 6.58
CA ASP A 28 1.12 5.32 6.82
C ASP A 28 2.40 4.60 6.37
N LEU A 29 2.88 3.65 7.18
CA LEU A 29 4.14 2.95 6.95
C LEU A 29 3.87 1.60 6.30
N HIS A 30 4.29 1.41 5.05
CA HIS A 30 4.10 0.14 4.36
C HIS A 30 5.27 -0.80 4.61
N GLN A 31 4.95 -2.05 4.95
CA GLN A 31 5.92 -3.13 4.88
C GLN A 31 6.20 -3.45 3.41
N LEU A 32 7.48 -3.58 3.06
CA LEU A 32 7.90 -3.97 1.72
C LEU A 32 8.47 -5.38 1.75
N ALA A 33 8.21 -6.14 0.70
CA ALA A 33 8.94 -7.38 0.44
C ALA A 33 10.37 -7.02 0.03
N GLU A 34 11.34 -7.59 0.75
CA GLU A 34 12.79 -7.40 0.54
C GLU A 34 13.45 -8.80 0.57
N ASP A 35 14.76 -8.89 0.32
CA ASP A 35 15.48 -10.17 0.17
C ASP A 35 15.11 -11.24 1.22
N LYS A 36 15.06 -10.86 2.51
CA LYS A 36 14.74 -11.76 3.63
C LYS A 36 13.29 -11.67 4.09
N THR A 37 12.51 -10.75 3.53
CA THR A 37 11.13 -10.46 3.92
C THR A 37 10.20 -10.97 2.82
N PRO A 38 9.49 -12.09 3.03
CA PRO A 38 8.65 -12.67 1.99
C PRO A 38 7.51 -11.73 1.60
N VAL A 39 6.98 -11.93 0.39
CA VAL A 39 5.78 -11.23 -0.08
C VAL A 39 4.63 -11.57 0.85
N MET A 40 3.95 -10.54 1.34
CA MET A 40 2.73 -10.72 2.13
C MET A 40 1.61 -11.25 1.23
N THR A 41 0.89 -12.26 1.71
CA THR A 41 -0.19 -12.88 0.96
C THR A 41 -1.45 -13.01 1.78
N THR A 42 -2.59 -13.06 1.09
CA THR A 42 -3.86 -13.50 1.68
C THR A 42 -3.81 -14.96 2.11
N ALA A 43 -4.86 -15.42 2.81
CA ALA A 43 -5.02 -16.81 3.19
C ALA A 43 -5.06 -17.78 1.98
N GLN A 44 -5.46 -17.30 0.81
CA GLN A 44 -5.49 -18.05 -0.45
C GLN A 44 -4.20 -17.90 -1.27
N GLY A 45 -3.20 -17.19 -0.74
CA GLY A 45 -1.88 -17.04 -1.37
C GLY A 45 -1.79 -15.90 -2.39
N GLY A 46 -2.80 -15.03 -2.51
CA GLY A 46 -2.73 -13.86 -3.39
C GLY A 46 -1.84 -12.76 -2.78
N PRO A 47 -0.93 -12.12 -3.54
CA PRO A 47 -0.05 -11.09 -2.98
C PRO A 47 -0.84 -9.84 -2.56
N VAL A 48 -0.48 -9.28 -1.40
CA VAL A 48 -1.05 -8.05 -0.85
C VAL A 48 -0.10 -6.89 -1.10
N SER A 49 -0.60 -5.82 -1.72
CA SER A 49 0.20 -4.63 -2.03
C SER A 49 0.15 -3.56 -0.94
N ASP A 50 -0.99 -3.45 -0.26
CA ASP A 50 -1.22 -2.53 0.83
C ASP A 50 -2.15 -3.20 1.86
N ASP A 51 -1.64 -3.34 3.09
CA ASP A 51 -2.35 -3.98 4.21
C ASP A 51 -2.81 -2.96 5.26
N LEU A 52 -2.59 -1.65 5.02
CA LEU A 52 -2.99 -0.58 5.93
C LEU A 52 -4.18 0.24 5.42
N ASN A 53 -4.58 0.05 4.17
CA ASN A 53 -5.71 0.76 3.58
C ASN A 53 -6.72 -0.18 2.94
N THR A 54 -8.00 0.18 3.12
CA THR A 54 -9.13 -0.44 2.42
C THR A 54 -9.38 0.25 1.07
N LEU A 55 -9.86 -0.51 0.10
CA LEU A 55 -10.33 0.00 -1.18
C LEU A 55 -11.57 0.89 -0.99
N LYS A 56 -11.49 2.11 -1.52
CA LYS A 56 -12.49 3.17 -1.34
C LYS A 56 -12.74 3.93 -2.64
N VAL A 57 -13.92 4.54 -2.76
CA VAL A 57 -14.23 5.48 -3.86
C VAL A 57 -13.58 6.83 -3.58
N GLY A 58 -12.34 7.00 -4.02
CA GLY A 58 -11.54 8.22 -3.77
C GLY A 58 -10.94 8.25 -2.36
N ALA A 59 -10.00 9.18 -2.14
CA ALA A 59 -9.13 9.19 -0.95
C ALA A 59 -9.87 9.27 0.40
N ARG A 60 -11.06 9.88 0.44
CA ARG A 60 -11.88 10.04 1.65
C ARG A 60 -13.32 9.56 1.44
N GLY A 61 -13.55 8.68 0.46
CA GLY A 61 -14.88 8.14 0.17
C GLY A 61 -15.22 6.87 0.96
N PRO A 62 -16.40 6.29 0.68
CA PRO A 62 -16.84 5.06 1.31
C PRO A 62 -15.99 3.86 0.86
N THR A 63 -15.87 2.88 1.76
CA THR A 63 -15.25 1.56 1.48
C THR A 63 -16.13 0.74 0.56
N LEU A 64 -15.50 -0.02 -0.34
CA LEU A 64 -16.19 -0.92 -1.27
C LEU A 64 -16.28 -2.36 -0.72
N ILE A 65 -17.39 -3.04 -1.02
CA ILE A 65 -17.62 -4.44 -0.63
C ILE A 65 -16.75 -5.43 -1.43
N GLU A 66 -16.22 -5.01 -2.58
CA GLU A 66 -15.33 -5.82 -3.41
C GLU A 66 -13.91 -5.94 -2.84
N ASP A 67 -13.58 -5.21 -1.76
CA ASP A 67 -12.35 -5.42 -1.02
C ASP A 67 -12.38 -6.76 -0.27
N PHE A 68 -11.89 -7.81 -0.92
CA PHE A 68 -11.86 -9.14 -0.34
C PHE A 68 -10.73 -9.33 0.69
N HIS A 69 -9.71 -8.47 0.69
CA HIS A 69 -8.61 -8.55 1.67
C HIS A 69 -9.08 -8.14 3.06
N PHE A 70 -10.03 -7.19 3.11
CA PHE A 70 -10.58 -6.64 4.34
C PHE A 70 -11.72 -7.47 4.96
N ARG A 71 -12.30 -8.43 4.23
CA ARG A 71 -13.54 -9.14 4.62
C ARG A 71 -13.31 -10.49 5.28
#